data_AF-A0A2D5RWZ0-F1
#
_entry.id   AF-A0A2D5RWZ0-F1
#
_cell.length_a   1.000
_cell.length_b   1.000
_cell.length_c   1.000
_cell.angle_alpha   90.00
_cell.angle_beta   90.00
_cell.angle_gamma   90.00
#
_symmetry.space_group_name_H-M   'P 1'
#
loop_
_entity.id
_entity.type
_entity.pdbx_description
1 polymer ?
#
loop_
_entity_poly.entity_id
_entity_poly.type
_entity_poly.pdbx_seq_one_letter_code
_entity_poly.pdbx_strand_id
1 'polypeptide(L)'
;MFSFFKKKENSNRTAFCQKFDRAVKELHAADHNIQVAVGSAINMADAIFQKSYETPQNFRNAASSEQLAYIDKLTVVEDELRNKQGDHYAALGFSLYKMWLGVIASKDKELFDRFYSEIAYFSNKGV
;
A
#
# COMPACT_ATOMS: atom_id res chain seq x y z
N MET A 1 9.02 -18.44 28.01
CA MET A 1 8.00 -18.63 26.95
C MET A 1 7.88 -17.43 25.97
N PHE A 2 8.96 -16.68 25.69
CA PHE A 2 8.90 -15.46 24.86
C PHE A 2 9.43 -15.62 23.42
N SER A 3 9.89 -16.81 23.02
CA SER A 3 10.54 -17.02 21.71
C SER A 3 9.55 -17.21 20.55
N PHE A 4 8.32 -17.64 20.83
CA PHE A 4 7.33 -17.92 19.78
C PHE A 4 6.73 -16.64 19.16
N PHE A 5 6.57 -15.56 19.94
CA PHE A 5 6.03 -14.29 19.45
C PHE A 5 6.98 -13.58 18.47
N LYS A 6 8.28 -13.52 18.78
CA LYS A 6 9.29 -12.93 17.87
C LYS A 6 9.40 -13.69 16.54
N LYS A 7 9.26 -15.02 16.55
CA LYS A 7 9.30 -15.83 15.33
C LYS A 7 8.08 -15.59 14.44
N LYS A 8 6.89 -15.42 15.04
CA LYS A 8 5.64 -15.16 14.32
C LYS A 8 5.61 -13.75 13.72
N GLU A 9 6.07 -12.75 14.47
CA GLU A 9 6.20 -11.36 14.00
C GLU A 9 7.14 -11.25 12.79
N ASN A 10 8.30 -11.90 12.86
CA ASN A 10 9.26 -11.91 11.74
C ASN A 10 8.70 -12.67 10.51
N SER A 11 7.96 -13.76 10.73
CA SER A 11 7.30 -14.50 9.64
C SER A 11 6.22 -13.68 8.94
N ASN A 12 5.41 -12.92 9.69
CA ASN A 12 4.35 -12.08 9.13
C ASN A 12 4.93 -10.90 8.34
N ARG A 13 5.96 -10.24 8.90
CA ARG A 13 6.70 -9.18 8.20
C ARG A 13 7.31 -9.69 6.90
N THR A 14 7.93 -10.87 6.93
CA THR A 14 8.53 -11.49 5.74
C THR A 14 7.48 -11.79 4.67
N ALA A 15 6.36 -12.42 5.03
CA ALA A 15 5.29 -12.72 4.08
C ALA A 15 4.67 -11.45 3.47
N PHE A 16 4.52 -10.40 4.28
CA PHE A 16 4.04 -9.10 3.82
C PHE A 16 5.00 -8.46 2.80
N CYS A 17 6.31 -8.47 3.08
CA CYS A 17 7.32 -7.98 2.15
C CYS A 17 7.32 -8.79 0.85
N GLN A 18 7.27 -10.13 0.93
CA GLN A 18 7.24 -11.00 -0.25
C GLN A 18 6.02 -10.73 -1.14
N LYS A 19 4.86 -10.46 -0.54
CA LYS A 19 3.66 -10.08 -1.30
C LYS A 19 3.87 -8.77 -2.05
N PHE A 20 4.46 -7.77 -1.39
CA PHE A 20 4.76 -6.48 -2.01
C PHE A 20 5.77 -6.64 -3.15
N ASP A 21 6.89 -7.30 -2.87
CA ASP A 21 7.98 -7.51 -3.82
C ASP A 21 7.52 -8.25 -5.07
N ARG A 22 6.67 -9.26 -4.89
CA ARG A 22 6.10 -10.00 -6.00
C ARG A 22 5.25 -9.09 -6.89
N ALA A 23 4.34 -8.32 -6.30
CA ALA A 23 3.47 -7.41 -7.04
C ALA A 23 4.28 -6.36 -7.80
N VAL A 24 5.26 -5.73 -7.14
CA VAL A 24 6.16 -4.75 -7.74
C VAL A 24 6.98 -5.36 -8.88
N LYS A 25 7.56 -6.55 -8.69
CA LYS A 25 8.33 -7.24 -9.74
C LYS A 25 7.47 -7.55 -10.96
N GLU A 26 6.26 -8.06 -10.75
CA GLU A 26 5.32 -8.34 -11.83
C GLU A 26 4.94 -7.05 -12.58
N LEU A 27 4.75 -5.94 -11.86
CA LEU A 27 4.45 -4.63 -12.46
C LEU A 27 5.60 -4.01 -13.25
N HIS A 28 6.84 -4.13 -12.77
CA HIS A 28 8.01 -3.68 -13.52
C HIS A 28 8.15 -4.41 -14.86
N ALA A 29 7.75 -5.68 -14.91
CA ALA A 29 7.75 -6.49 -16.12
C ALA A 29 6.50 -6.30 -16.99
N ALA A 30 5.46 -5.62 -16.48
CA ALA A 30 4.22 -5.38 -17.22
C ALA A 30 4.39 -4.25 -18.26
N ASP A 31 3.51 -4.24 -19.25
CA ASP A 31 3.49 -3.21 -20.29
C ASP A 31 3.35 -1.80 -19.70
N HIS A 32 3.90 -0.82 -20.42
CA HIS A 32 3.90 0.58 -19.97
C HIS A 32 2.50 1.08 -19.60
N ASN A 33 1.48 0.76 -20.40
CA ASN A 33 0.11 1.17 -20.14
C ASN A 33 -0.44 0.62 -18.81
N ILE A 34 -0.03 -0.58 -18.41
CA ILE A 34 -0.42 -1.18 -17.12
C ILE A 34 0.27 -0.42 -15.98
N GLN A 35 1.56 -0.12 -16.12
CA GLN A 35 2.30 0.66 -15.13
C GLN A 35 1.69 2.06 -14.94
N VAL A 36 1.26 2.71 -16.03
CA VAL A 36 0.56 4.00 -16.02
C VAL A 36 -0.77 3.88 -15.27
N ALA A 37 -1.61 2.90 -15.61
CA ALA A 37 -2.91 2.70 -14.97
C ALA A 37 -2.79 2.49 -13.46
N VAL A 38 -1.83 1.67 -13.03
CA VAL A 38 -1.52 1.43 -11.62
C VAL A 38 -1.00 2.70 -10.95
N GLY A 39 -0.13 3.44 -11.63
CA GLY A 39 0.37 4.74 -11.17
C GLY A 39 -0.74 5.76 -10.94
N SER A 40 -1.68 5.89 -11.88
CA SER A 40 -2.81 6.81 -11.74
C SER A 40 -3.72 6.42 -10.56
N ALA A 41 -3.91 5.12 -10.32
CA ALA A 41 -4.67 4.65 -9.16
C ALA A 41 -3.94 4.90 -7.82
N ILE A 42 -2.60 4.77 -7.79
CA ILE A 42 -1.79 5.19 -6.64
C ILE A 42 -1.99 6.69 -6.37
N ASN A 43 -1.93 7.52 -7.41
CA ASN A 43 -2.14 8.97 -7.29
C ASN A 43 -3.55 9.30 -6.77
N MET A 44 -4.56 8.55 -7.22
CA MET A 44 -5.92 8.68 -6.72
C MET A 44 -6.03 8.31 -5.24
N ALA A 45 -5.40 7.21 -4.82
CA ALA A 45 -5.37 6.80 -3.42
C ALA A 45 -4.65 7.84 -2.54
N ASP A 46 -3.53 8.39 -3.01
CA ASP A 46 -2.81 9.47 -2.33
C ASP A 46 -3.66 10.74 -2.21
N ALA A 47 -4.34 11.17 -3.28
CA ALA A 47 -5.24 12.31 -3.24
C ALA A 47 -6.40 12.13 -2.23
N ILE A 48 -6.94 10.91 -2.11
CA ILE A 48 -7.98 10.58 -1.10
C ILE A 48 -7.38 10.61 0.32
N PHE A 49 -6.14 10.16 0.47
CA PHE A 49 -5.39 10.19 1.74
C PHE A 49 -5.08 11.60 2.21
N GLN A 50 -4.58 12.46 1.33
CA GLN A 50 -4.25 13.84 1.66
C GLN A 50 -5.49 14.62 2.14
N LYS A 51 -6.69 14.32 1.64
CA LYS A 51 -7.95 14.90 2.15
C LYS A 51 -8.29 14.50 3.59
N SER A 52 -7.77 13.37 4.07
CA SER A 52 -8.12 12.80 5.38
C SER A 52 -7.05 13.08 6.43
N TYR A 53 -5.77 13.00 6.06
CA TYR A 53 -4.65 13.11 6.99
C TYR A 53 -3.64 14.18 6.61
N GLU A 54 -3.68 14.74 5.40
CA GLU A 54 -2.71 15.69 4.81
C GLU A 54 -1.30 15.12 4.63
N THR A 55 -0.73 14.50 5.66
CA THR A 55 0.64 13.97 5.67
C THR A 55 0.71 12.54 6.22
N PRO A 56 1.70 11.73 5.79
CA PRO A 56 1.99 10.44 6.39
C PRO A 56 2.28 10.50 7.90
N GLN A 57 2.84 11.62 8.38
CA GLN A 57 3.15 11.81 9.79
C GLN A 57 1.90 11.98 10.65
N ASN A 58 0.88 12.70 10.14
CA ASN A 58 -0.40 12.82 10.82
C ASN A 58 -1.10 11.45 10.93
N PHE A 59 -1.08 10.66 9.85
CA PHE A 59 -1.59 9.29 9.88
C PHE A 59 -0.84 8.42 10.89
N ARG A 60 0.49 8.50 10.94
CA ARG A 60 1.33 7.78 11.91
C ARG A 60 1.01 8.14 13.37
N ASN A 61 0.61 9.38 13.61
CA ASN A 61 0.29 9.90 14.94
C ASN A 61 -1.17 9.64 15.36
N ALA A 62 -2.05 9.30 14.42
CA ALA A 62 -3.44 8.93 14.69
C ALA A 62 -3.53 7.68 15.59
N ALA A 63 -4.69 7.49 16.23
CA ALA A 63 -4.92 6.29 17.03
C ALA A 63 -4.88 5.04 16.15
N SER A 64 -4.39 3.92 16.70
CA SER A 64 -4.31 2.66 15.93
C SER A 64 -5.68 2.20 15.40
N SER A 65 -6.77 2.49 16.12
CA SER A 65 -8.13 2.22 15.63
C SER A 65 -8.50 3.07 14.41
N GLU A 66 -8.06 4.32 14.33
CA GLU A 66 -8.29 5.21 13.18
C GLU A 66 -7.44 4.77 11.98
N GLN A 67 -6.19 4.39 12.23
CA GLN A 67 -5.29 3.84 11.20
C GLN A 67 -5.89 2.59 10.57
N LEU A 68 -6.37 1.65 11.39
CA LEU A 68 -7.01 0.42 10.93
C LEU A 68 -8.30 0.72 10.17
N ALA A 69 -9.18 1.56 10.73
CA ALA A 69 -10.44 1.93 10.08
C ALA A 69 -10.20 2.58 8.69
N TYR A 70 -9.15 3.37 8.54
CA TYR A 70 -8.80 3.95 7.25
C TYR A 70 -8.27 2.91 6.25
N ILE A 71 -7.42 1.98 6.71
CA ILE A 71 -6.95 0.85 5.88
C ILE A 71 -8.13 -0.02 5.44
N ASP A 72 -9.10 -0.25 6.32
CA ASP A 72 -10.33 -1.00 6.00
C ASP A 72 -11.17 -0.24 4.97
N LYS A 73 -11.31 1.08 5.09
CA LYS A 73 -11.96 1.92 4.08
C LYS A 73 -11.30 1.77 2.70
N LEU A 74 -9.96 1.79 2.63
CA LEU A 74 -9.25 1.56 1.36
C LEU A 74 -9.43 0.13 0.84
N THR A 75 -9.58 -0.85 1.73
CA THR A 75 -9.88 -2.23 1.34
C THR A 75 -11.24 -2.34 0.67
N VAL A 76 -12.25 -1.63 1.19
CA VAL A 76 -13.57 -1.57 0.54
C VAL A 76 -13.44 -1.00 -0.87
N VAL A 77 -12.70 0.11 -1.06
CA VAL A 77 -12.49 0.70 -2.39
C VAL A 77 -11.74 -0.26 -3.33
N GLU A 78 -10.69 -0.92 -2.84
CA GLU A 78 -9.96 -1.96 -3.59
C GLU A 78 -10.89 -3.09 -4.07
N ASP A 79 -11.75 -3.59 -3.18
CA ASP A 79 -12.69 -4.67 -3.48
C ASP A 79 -13.78 -4.22 -4.46
N GLU A 80 -14.23 -2.97 -4.39
CA GLU A 80 -15.18 -2.41 -5.35
C GLU A 80 -14.57 -2.29 -6.75
N LEU A 81 -13.35 -1.75 -6.85
CA LEU A 81 -12.62 -1.67 -8.12
C LEU A 81 -12.44 -3.06 -8.72
N ARG A 82 -12.02 -4.03 -7.91
CA ARG A 82 -11.76 -5.41 -8.38
C ARG A 82 -13.01 -6.15 -8.78
N ASN A 83 -14.02 -6.18 -7.90
CA ASN A 83 -15.13 -7.13 -8.00
C ASN A 83 -16.36 -6.51 -8.70
N LYS A 84 -16.57 -5.19 -8.57
CA LYS A 84 -17.72 -4.52 -9.18
C LYS A 84 -17.36 -3.90 -10.53
N GLN A 85 -16.19 -3.28 -10.64
CA GLN A 85 -15.79 -2.55 -11.85
C GLN A 85 -14.91 -3.40 -12.79
N GLY A 86 -14.34 -4.50 -12.30
CA GLY A 86 -13.38 -5.32 -13.06
C GLY A 86 -12.05 -4.61 -13.30
N ASP A 87 -11.78 -3.50 -12.61
CA ASP A 87 -10.56 -2.73 -12.75
C ASP A 87 -9.47 -3.29 -11.82
N HIS A 88 -8.86 -4.38 -12.29
CA HIS A 88 -7.82 -5.08 -11.55
C HIS A 88 -6.55 -4.23 -11.34
N TYR A 89 -6.24 -3.32 -12.27
CA TYR A 89 -5.05 -2.47 -12.21
C TYR A 89 -5.23 -1.34 -11.21
N ALA A 90 -6.40 -0.71 -11.19
CA ALA A 90 -6.70 0.28 -10.17
C ALA A 90 -6.75 -0.36 -8.77
N ALA A 91 -7.38 -1.54 -8.65
CA ALA A 91 -7.38 -2.28 -7.39
C ALA A 91 -5.95 -2.60 -6.91
N LEU A 92 -5.03 -2.94 -7.82
CA LEU A 92 -3.63 -3.19 -7.49
C LEU A 92 -2.92 -1.91 -7.01
N GLY A 93 -3.13 -0.77 -7.67
CA GLY A 93 -2.60 0.52 -7.23
C GLY A 93 -3.03 0.89 -5.80
N PHE A 94 -4.32 0.74 -5.50
CA PHE A 94 -4.85 0.91 -4.14
C PHE A 94 -4.24 -0.07 -3.14
N SER A 95 -4.05 -1.34 -3.54
CA SER A 95 -3.44 -2.36 -2.68
C SER A 95 -2.00 -1.99 -2.31
N LEU A 96 -1.18 -1.56 -3.27
CA LEU A 96 0.21 -1.13 -3.03
C LEU A 96 0.27 0.08 -2.09
N TYR A 97 -0.57 1.10 -2.33
CA TYR A 97 -0.64 2.27 -1.47
C TYR A 97 -1.06 1.91 -0.04
N LYS A 98 -2.08 1.05 0.10
CA LYS A 98 -2.54 0.53 1.39
C LYS A 98 -1.45 -0.25 2.13
N MET A 99 -0.65 -1.05 1.42
CA MET A 99 0.48 -1.75 2.03
C MET A 99 1.50 -0.77 2.61
N TRP A 100 1.81 0.33 1.93
CA TRP A 100 2.68 1.37 2.49
C TRP A 100 2.07 2.11 3.68
N LEU A 101 0.76 2.38 3.69
CA LEU A 101 0.09 2.88 4.90
C LEU A 101 0.20 1.88 6.07
N GLY A 102 0.11 0.58 5.80
CA GLY A 102 0.37 -0.46 6.80
C GLY A 102 1.78 -0.39 7.39
N VAL A 103 2.78 -0.09 6.55
CA VAL A 103 4.16 0.15 7.00
C VAL A 103 4.24 1.40 7.89
N ILE A 104 3.60 2.51 7.51
CA ILE A 104 3.55 3.73 8.32
C ILE A 104 2.93 3.44 9.69
N ALA A 105 1.80 2.74 9.73
CA ALA A 105 1.12 2.35 10.97
C ALA A 105 2.00 1.44 11.86
N SER A 106 2.78 0.55 11.25
CA SER A 106 3.73 -0.32 11.96
C SER A 106 4.97 0.40 12.49
N LYS A 107 5.18 1.67 12.10
CA LYS A 107 6.37 2.48 12.47
C LYS A 107 7.71 1.88 12.02
N ASP A 108 7.70 0.93 11.07
CA ASP A 108 8.89 0.31 10.50
C ASP A 108 9.56 1.25 9.50
N LYS A 109 10.67 1.87 9.93
CA LYS A 109 11.42 2.82 9.10
C LYS A 109 12.10 2.17 7.90
N GLU A 110 12.58 0.93 8.04
CA GLU A 110 13.30 0.24 6.97
C GLU A 110 12.36 -0.06 5.80
N LEU A 111 11.16 -0.56 6.12
CA LEU A 111 10.15 -0.82 5.09
C LEU A 111 9.56 0.47 4.52
N PHE A 112 9.56 1.56 5.27
CA PHE A 112 8.99 2.83 4.82
C PHE A 112 9.69 3.32 3.56
N ASP A 113 11.02 3.48 3.63
CA ASP A 113 11.80 4.01 2.50
C ASP A 113 11.72 3.06 1.30
N ARG A 114 11.81 1.75 1.56
CA ARG A 114 11.73 0.71 0.54
C ARG A 114 10.40 0.76 -0.21
N PHE A 115 9.27 0.72 0.50
CA PHE A 115 7.95 0.69 -0.12
C PHE A 115 7.65 2.02 -0.81
N TYR A 116 8.04 3.13 -0.19
CA TYR A 116 7.86 4.46 -0.75
C TYR A 116 8.59 4.62 -2.10
N SER A 117 9.82 4.10 -2.22
CA SER A 117 10.58 4.20 -3.48
C SER A 117 9.85 3.58 -4.68
N GLU A 118 9.23 2.41 -4.49
CA GLU A 118 8.47 1.72 -5.53
C GLU A 118 7.15 2.42 -5.82
N ILE A 119 6.45 2.89 -4.78
CA ILE A 119 5.22 3.67 -4.94
C ILE A 119 5.48 4.95 -5.70
N ALA A 120 6.55 5.68 -5.37
CA ALA A 120 6.95 6.90 -6.06
C ALA A 120 7.30 6.62 -7.53
N TYR A 121 8.00 5.51 -7.81
CA TYR A 121 8.31 5.10 -9.17
C TYR A 121 7.06 4.92 -10.04
N PHE A 122 6.04 4.18 -9.55
CA PHE A 122 4.80 3.98 -10.31
C PHE A 122 3.92 5.23 -10.32
N SER A 123 3.81 5.94 -9.20
CA SER A 123 3.09 7.22 -9.09
C SER A 123 3.53 8.22 -10.17
N ASN A 124 4.85 8.36 -10.38
CA ASN A 124 5.43 9.23 -11.41
C ASN A 124 5.09 8.83 -12.85
N LYS A 125 4.73 7.57 -13.10
CA LYS A 125 4.26 7.11 -14.42
C LYS A 125 2.78 7.40 -14.66
N GLY A 126 2.01 7.62 -13.60
CA GLY A 126 0.58 7.88 -13.66
C GLY A 126 0.20 9.35 -13.81
N VAL A 127 1.17 10.21 -14.16
CA VAL A 127 1.04 11.67 -14.35
C VAL A 127 0.92 12.00 -15.82
#